data_AF-A0A2K3KE52-F1
#
_entry.id   AF-A0A2K3KE52-F1
#
_cell.length_a   1.000
_cell.length_b   1.000
_cell.length_c   1.000
_cell.angle_alpha   90.00
_cell.angle_beta   90.00
_cell.angle_gamma   90.00
#
_symmetry.space_group_name_H-M   'P 1'
#
loop_
_entity.id
_entity.type
_entity.pdbx_description
1 polymer ?
#
loop_
_entity_poly.entity_id
_entity_poly.type
_entity_poly.pdbx_seq_one_letter_code
_entity_poly.pdbx_strand_id
1 'polypeptide(L)'
;MFDYWKRKCLVQFKELDDSLAQAMKVASSPEEWKSRGKKLYYQNNFEMATTCFERAGDSYWEKRSKAAGLRATANRLHDLNPEDANAVLREAAEIFESIGMAESAAQCFSELGDHERA
;
A
#
# COMPACT_ATOMS: atom_id res chain seq x y z
N MET A 1 -12.61 -18.34 -35.19
CA MET A 1 -12.67 -16.87 -35.28
C MET A 1 -11.31 -16.28 -35.65
N PHE A 2 -10.21 -16.70 -35.03
CA PHE A 2 -8.84 -16.25 -35.34
C PHE A 2 -8.42 -16.44 -36.81
N ASP A 3 -8.61 -17.64 -37.39
CA ASP A 3 -8.24 -17.93 -38.79
C ASP A 3 -9.00 -17.10 -39.83
N TYR A 4 -10.15 -16.55 -39.47
CA TYR A 4 -10.90 -15.64 -40.33
C TYR A 4 -10.15 -14.30 -40.48
N TRP A 5 -9.70 -13.72 -39.36
CA TRP A 5 -8.91 -12.49 -39.34
C TRP A 5 -7.53 -12.67 -39.98
N LYS A 6 -6.91 -13.83 -39.74
CA LYS A 6 -5.63 -14.20 -40.37
C LYS A 6 -5.76 -14.28 -41.89
N ARG A 7 -6.83 -14.89 -42.41
CA ARG A 7 -7.13 -14.93 -43.86
C ARG A 7 -7.45 -13.56 -44.46
N LYS A 8 -7.98 -12.63 -43.68
CA LYS A 8 -8.23 -11.24 -44.11
C LYS A 8 -7.00 -10.34 -43.99
N CYS A 9 -5.85 -10.85 -43.53
CA CYS A 9 -4.63 -10.08 -43.26
C CYS A 9 -4.84 -8.92 -42.27
N LEU A 10 -5.80 -9.06 -41.34
CA LEU A 10 -6.15 -8.04 -40.36
C LEU A 10 -5.46 -8.20 -39.01
N VAL A 11 -4.61 -9.22 -38.87
CA VAL A 11 -3.83 -9.49 -37.66
C VAL A 11 -2.37 -9.61 -38.02
N GLN A 12 -1.53 -8.97 -37.22
CA GLN A 12 -0.08 -9.04 -37.30
C GLN A 12 0.45 -9.84 -36.12
N PHE A 13 1.44 -10.68 -36.38
CA PHE A 13 2.22 -11.32 -35.33
C PHE A 13 3.46 -10.48 -35.10
N LYS A 14 3.67 -10.08 -33.85
CA LYS A 14 4.90 -9.47 -33.41
C LYS A 14 5.35 -10.22 -32.18
N GLU A 15 6.62 -10.61 -32.15
CA GLU A 15 7.21 -11.18 -30.94
C GLU A 15 7.25 -10.09 -29.86
N LEU A 16 7.09 -10.51 -28.59
CA LEU A 16 7.19 -9.60 -27.45
C LEU A 16 8.68 -9.30 -27.20
N ASP A 17 9.23 -8.42 -28.02
CA ASP A 17 10.56 -7.85 -27.81
C ASP A 17 10.53 -6.77 -26.71
N ASP A 18 11.71 -6.46 -26.15
CA ASP A 18 11.83 -5.48 -25.05
C ASP A 18 11.31 -4.08 -25.45
N SER A 19 11.44 -3.73 -26.73
CA SER A 19 10.96 -2.45 -27.28
C SER A 19 9.43 -2.39 -27.28
N LEU A 20 8.76 -3.45 -27.72
CA LEU A 20 7.31 -3.60 -27.73
C LEU A 20 6.78 -3.68 -26.30
N ALA A 21 7.43 -4.44 -25.43
CA ALA A 21 7.07 -4.51 -24.01
C ALA A 21 7.15 -3.13 -23.36
N GLN A 22 8.18 -2.34 -23.66
CA GLN A 22 8.32 -0.97 -23.18
C GLN A 22 7.26 -0.04 -23.77
N ALA A 23 6.93 -0.17 -25.06
CA ALA A 23 5.86 0.60 -25.71
C ALA A 23 4.46 0.26 -25.18
N MET A 24 4.25 -0.97 -24.69
CA MET A 24 3.02 -1.40 -24.04
C MET A 24 2.90 -0.92 -22.59
N LYS A 25 3.99 -0.48 -21.95
CA LYS A 25 3.94 0.10 -20.61
C LYS A 25 3.32 1.49 -20.67
N VAL A 26 2.02 1.57 -20.43
CA VAL A 26 1.40 2.83 -20.01
C VAL A 26 1.68 2.96 -18.52
N ALA A 27 2.69 3.74 -18.17
CA ALA A 27 2.97 4.05 -16.77
C ALA A 27 1.81 4.88 -16.21
N SER A 28 1.17 4.39 -15.15
CA SER A 28 0.14 5.18 -14.46
C SER A 28 0.74 6.46 -13.90
N SER A 29 -0.05 7.54 -13.93
CA SER A 29 0.38 8.83 -13.37
C SER A 29 0.46 8.76 -11.84
N PRO A 30 1.25 9.64 -11.19
CA PRO A 30 1.27 9.75 -9.73
C PRO A 30 -0.13 9.95 -9.13
N GLU A 31 -1.02 10.70 -9.78
CA GLU A 31 -2.40 10.94 -9.36
C GLU A 31 -3.26 9.68 -9.45
N GLU A 32 -3.09 8.87 -10.49
CA GLU A 32 -3.77 7.58 -10.63
C GLU A 32 -3.34 6.61 -9.53
N TRP A 33 -2.03 6.53 -9.26
CA TRP A 33 -1.50 5.75 -8.15
C TRP A 33 -2.06 6.21 -6.80
N LYS A 34 -2.09 7.52 -6.55
CA LYS A 34 -2.65 8.09 -5.31
C LYS A 34 -4.15 7.80 -5.18
N SER A 35 -4.91 7.93 -6.26
CA SER A 35 -6.34 7.60 -6.29
C SER A 35 -6.58 6.11 -5.97
N ARG A 36 -5.80 5.22 -6.60
CA ARG A 36 -5.88 3.78 -6.35
C ARG A 36 -5.45 3.42 -4.93
N GLY A 37 -4.39 4.04 -4.42
CA GLY A 37 -3.89 3.87 -3.06
C GLY A 37 -4.94 4.24 -2.01
N LYS A 38 -5.62 5.38 -2.17
CA LYS A 38 -6.74 5.76 -1.27
C LYS A 38 -7.86 4.74 -1.28
N LYS A 39 -8.26 4.24 -2.46
CA LYS A 39 -9.29 3.19 -2.56
C LYS A 39 -8.88 1.92 -1.81
N LEU A 40 -7.64 1.48 -1.95
CA LEU A 40 -7.11 0.30 -1.26
C LEU A 40 -7.00 0.50 0.25
N TYR A 41 -6.58 1.70 0.68
CA TYR A 41 -6.50 2.08 2.09
C TYR A 41 -7.87 1.94 2.80
N TYR A 42 -8.94 2.49 2.21
CA TYR A 42 -10.29 2.37 2.77
C TYR A 42 -10.87 0.95 2.69
N GLN A 43 -10.27 0.05 1.90
CA GLN A 43 -10.58 -1.37 1.85
C GLN A 43 -9.73 -2.20 2.85
N ASN A 44 -8.96 -1.54 3.73
CA ASN A 44 -7.99 -2.15 4.65
C ASN A 44 -6.90 -2.97 3.96
N ASN A 45 -6.70 -2.77 2.65
CA ASN A 45 -5.59 -3.37 1.91
C ASN A 45 -4.37 -2.45 1.98
N PHE A 46 -3.81 -2.36 3.18
CA PHE A 46 -2.76 -1.39 3.52
C PHE A 46 -1.44 -1.65 2.80
N GLU A 47 -1.07 -2.91 2.62
CA GLU A 47 0.16 -3.29 1.89
C GLU A 47 0.12 -2.79 0.45
N MET A 48 -0.95 -3.12 -0.29
CA MET A 48 -1.13 -2.64 -1.66
C MET A 48 -1.31 -1.12 -1.73
N ALA A 49 -1.90 -0.50 -0.69
CA ALA A 49 -2.00 0.96 -0.61
C ALA A 49 -0.62 1.61 -0.47
N THR A 50 0.25 1.08 0.39
CA THR A 50 1.64 1.56 0.56
C THR A 50 2.40 1.52 -0.75
N THR A 51 2.38 0.39 -1.47
CA THR A 51 3.04 0.29 -2.79
C THR A 51 2.49 1.30 -3.81
N CYS A 52 1.19 1.62 -3.76
CA CYS A 52 0.64 2.66 -4.62
C CYS A 52 1.18 4.05 -4.26
N PHE A 53 1.30 4.37 -2.97
CA PHE A 53 1.80 5.69 -2.55
C PHE A 53 3.31 5.84 -2.75
N GLU A 54 4.09 4.78 -2.60
CA GLU A 54 5.51 4.73 -3.00
C GLU A 54 5.65 5.07 -4.49
N ARG A 55 4.85 4.42 -5.36
CA ARG A 55 4.85 4.70 -6.81
C ARG A 55 4.34 6.09 -7.16
N ALA A 56 3.49 6.67 -6.32
CA ALA A 56 3.02 8.06 -6.46
C ALA A 56 4.04 9.08 -5.93
N GLY A 57 5.08 8.67 -5.19
CA GLY A 57 5.97 9.58 -4.48
C GLY A 57 5.30 10.32 -3.30
N ASP A 58 4.17 9.83 -2.79
CA ASP A 58 3.43 10.46 -1.69
C ASP A 58 3.88 9.90 -0.34
N SER A 59 5.00 10.42 0.16
CA SER A 59 5.63 9.94 1.40
C SER A 59 4.71 10.01 2.63
N TYR A 60 3.81 11.01 2.69
CA TYR A 60 2.85 11.12 3.78
C TYR A 60 1.86 9.94 3.76
N TRP A 61 1.24 9.68 2.60
CA TRP A 61 0.27 8.61 2.48
C TRP A 61 0.90 7.22 2.56
N GLU A 62 2.12 7.05 2.07
CA GLU A 62 2.92 5.83 2.21
C GLU A 62 3.14 5.48 3.69
N LYS A 63 3.67 6.42 4.47
CA LYS A 63 3.91 6.21 5.91
C LYS A 63 2.59 5.97 6.64
N ARG A 64 1.54 6.73 6.31
CA ARG A 64 0.20 6.55 6.88
C ARG A 64 -0.37 5.16 6.61
N SER A 65 -0.27 4.65 5.39
CA SER A 65 -0.75 3.30 5.05
C SER A 65 0.10 2.22 5.70
N LYS A 66 1.43 2.39 5.76
CA LYS A 66 2.32 1.46 6.46
C LYS A 66 1.96 1.36 7.94
N ALA A 67 1.83 2.48 8.65
CA ALA A 67 1.45 2.51 10.06
C ALA A 67 0.08 1.86 10.32
N ALA A 68 -0.91 2.13 9.46
CA ALA A 68 -2.23 1.50 9.56
C ALA A 68 -2.15 -0.03 9.36
N GLY A 69 -1.31 -0.50 8.43
CA GLY A 69 -1.07 -1.93 8.22
C GLY A 69 -0.38 -2.61 9.40
N LEU A 70 0.61 -1.95 10.00
CA LEU A 70 1.28 -2.42 11.20
C LEU A 70 0.30 -2.53 12.38
N ARG A 71 -0.49 -1.48 12.65
CA ARG A 71 -1.54 -1.53 13.69
C ARG A 71 -2.53 -2.67 13.46
N ALA A 72 -2.99 -2.85 12.21
CA ALA A 72 -3.89 -3.97 11.88
C ALA A 72 -3.23 -5.34 12.08
N THR A 73 -1.91 -5.44 11.90
CA THR A 73 -1.13 -6.66 12.13
C THR A 73 -0.97 -6.93 13.62
N ALA A 74 -0.63 -5.91 14.41
CA ALA A 74 -0.55 -6.00 15.87
C ALA A 74 -1.87 -6.51 16.47
N ASN A 75 -3.01 -5.96 16.03
CA ASN A 75 -4.33 -6.39 16.51
C ASN A 75 -4.65 -7.87 16.20
N ARG A 76 -4.10 -8.42 15.10
CA ARG A 76 -4.25 -9.85 14.77
C ARG A 76 -3.33 -10.74 15.60
N LEU A 77 -2.15 -10.23 15.95
CA LEU A 77 -1.14 -10.95 16.73
C LEU A 77 -1.40 -10.89 18.23
N HIS A 78 -2.20 -9.94 18.70
CA HIS A 78 -2.43 -9.66 20.12
C HIS A 78 -2.74 -10.91 20.95
N ASP A 79 -3.60 -11.81 20.45
CA ASP A 79 -4.02 -13.01 21.19
C ASP A 79 -3.02 -14.18 21.08
N LEU A 80 -2.11 -14.14 20.10
CA LEU A 80 -1.17 -15.21 19.79
C LEU A 80 0.22 -14.94 20.37
N ASN A 81 0.68 -13.70 20.27
CA ASN A 81 1.98 -13.24 20.73
C ASN A 81 1.91 -11.74 21.11
N PRO A 82 1.58 -11.43 22.38
CA PRO A 82 1.45 -10.07 22.87
C PRO A 82 2.75 -9.25 22.76
N GLU A 83 3.91 -9.87 22.98
CA GLU A 83 5.21 -9.20 22.91
C GLU A 83 5.50 -8.69 21.48
N ASP A 84 5.32 -9.55 20.48
CA ASP A 84 5.50 -9.16 19.07
C ASP A 84 4.43 -8.15 18.64
N ALA A 85 3.18 -8.34 19.07
CA ALA A 85 2.10 -7.40 18.80
C ALA A 85 2.43 -5.99 19.34
N ASN A 86 2.96 -5.91 20.56
CA ASN A 86 3.36 -4.66 21.18
C ASN A 86 4.54 -3.99 20.46
N ALA A 87 5.52 -4.77 19.99
CA ALA A 87 6.63 -4.23 19.20
C ALA A 87 6.14 -3.63 17.88
N VAL A 88 5.26 -4.34 17.15
CA VAL A 88 4.66 -3.89 15.90
C VAL A 88 3.79 -2.65 16.11
N LEU A 89 3.02 -2.61 17.20
CA LEU A 89 2.15 -1.49 17.53
C LEU A 89 2.96 -0.22 17.90
N ARG A 90 4.11 -0.39 18.56
CA ARG A 90 5.04 0.70 18.84
C ARG A 90 5.63 1.27 17.54
N GLU A 91 6.05 0.43 16.59
CA GLU A 91 6.50 0.90 15.27
C GLU A 91 5.41 1.70 14.57
N ALA A 92 4.15 1.25 14.62
CA ALA A 92 3.03 1.98 14.06
C ALA A 92 2.85 3.37 14.70
N ALA A 93 2.96 3.46 16.03
CA ALA A 93 2.85 4.70 16.79
C ALA A 93 3.94 5.72 16.38
N GLU A 94 5.19 5.27 16.32
CA GLU A 94 6.35 6.09 15.95
C GLU A 94 6.22 6.62 14.51
N ILE A 95 5.72 5.80 13.58
CA ILE A 95 5.47 6.26 12.20
C ILE A 95 4.38 7.33 12.19
N PHE A 96 3.26 7.13 12.90
CA PHE A 96 2.19 8.14 12.98
C PHE A 96 2.70 9.46 13.59
N GLU A 97 3.51 9.40 14.63
CA GLU A 97 4.16 10.57 15.24
C GLU A 97 5.06 11.30 14.23
N SER A 98 5.87 10.54 13.46
CA SER A 98 6.78 11.11 12.45
C SER A 98 6.07 11.88 11.32
N ILE A 99 4.78 11.60 11.08
CA ILE A 99 3.95 12.29 10.09
C ILE A 99 2.94 13.27 10.71
N GLY A 100 3.07 13.57 12.01
CA GLY A 100 2.24 14.53 12.73
C GLY A 100 0.82 14.03 13.01
N MET A 101 0.56 12.72 12.93
CA MET A 101 -0.74 12.12 13.27
C MET A 101 -0.83 11.76 14.75
N ALA A 102 -0.78 12.80 15.60
CA ALA A 102 -0.73 12.64 17.06
C ALA A 102 -1.88 11.79 17.62
N GLU A 103 -3.12 11.98 17.15
CA GLU A 103 -4.27 11.19 17.61
C GLU A 103 -4.12 9.70 17.30
N SER A 104 -3.59 9.35 16.14
CA SER A 104 -3.38 7.94 15.77
C SER A 104 -2.20 7.32 16.52
N ALA A 105 -1.14 8.10 16.78
CA ALA A 105 -0.04 7.67 17.63
C ALA A 105 -0.50 7.44 19.07
N ALA A 106 -1.28 8.38 19.63
CA ALA A 106 -1.89 8.30 20.95
C ALA A 106 -2.76 7.05 21.11
N GLN A 107 -3.59 6.73 20.12
CA GLN A 107 -4.38 5.50 20.11
C GLN A 107 -3.49 4.26 20.21
N CYS A 108 -2.40 4.18 19.43
CA CYS A 108 -1.45 3.07 19.53
C CYS A 108 -0.78 2.98 20.92
N PHE A 109 -0.36 4.11 21.50
CA PHE A 109 0.24 4.12 22.84
C PHE A 109 -0.76 3.75 23.95
N SER A 110 -2.02 4.17 23.81
CA SER A 110 -3.09 3.76 24.73
C SER A 110 -3.35 2.25 24.64
N GLU A 111 -3.34 1.67 23.42
CA GLU A 111 -3.47 0.22 23.21
C GLU A 111 -2.27 -0.56 23.79
N LEU A 112 -1.09 0.07 23.89
CA LEU A 112 0.10 -0.46 24.56
C LEU A 112 0.08 -0.32 26.09
N GLY A 113 -0.85 0.46 26.66
CA GLY A 113 -0.84 0.82 28.09
C GLY A 113 0.18 1.91 28.47
N ASP A 114 0.79 2.58 27.50
CA ASP A 114 1.72 3.70 27.72
C ASP A 114 0.95 5.02 27.79
N HIS A 115 0.34 5.28 28.95
CA HIS A 115 -0.50 6.45 29.18
C HIS A 115 0.25 7.78 29.25
N GLU A 116 1.59 7.77 29.36
CA GLU A 116 2.37 9.01 29.33
C GLU A 116 2.52 9.55 27.90
N ARG A 117 2.49 8.64 26.91
CA ARG A 117 2.62 8.99 25.48
C ARG A 117 1.29 8.98 24.72
N ALA A 118 0.20 8.51 25.35
CA ALA A 118 -1.16 8.53 24.81
C ALA A 118 -1.83 9.91 25.00
#